data_AF-A0AA86LYJ1-F1
#
_entry.id   AF-A0AA86LYJ1-F1
#
_cell.length_a   1.000
_cell.length_b   1.000
_cell.length_c   1.000
_cell.angle_alpha   90.00
_cell.angle_beta   90.00
_cell.angle_gamma   90.00
#
_symmetry.space_group_name_H-M   'P 1'
#
loop_
_entity.id
_entity.type
_entity.pdbx_description
1 polymer ?
#
loop_
_entity_poly.entity_id
_entity_poly.type
_entity_poly.pdbx_seq_one_letter_code
_entity_poly.pdbx_strand_id
1 'polypeptide(L)'
;MPRPRACRCSLRDPKAAYLRDVDGHRYIDCALGYGPARPGPARPGGHSTLLNRWHAELAQRFVDMIPAAEMVAFLRTGSDAVSAAVRLARAITKRRVVLHWGLHG
;
A
#
# COMPACT_ATOMS: atom_id res chain seq x y z
N MET A 1 -29.83 -7.31 -21.68
CA MET A 1 -28.72 -7.77 -20.81
C MET A 1 -28.87 -7.12 -19.45
N PRO A 2 -28.83 -7.85 -18.33
CA PRO A 2 -28.82 -7.23 -17.01
C PRO A 2 -27.56 -6.37 -16.87
N ARG A 3 -27.71 -5.12 -16.43
CA ARG A 3 -26.56 -4.22 -16.21
C ARG A 3 -25.65 -4.85 -15.14
N PRO A 4 -24.32 -4.82 -15.30
CA PRO A 4 -23.43 -5.24 -14.22
C PRO A 4 -23.78 -4.43 -12.98
N ARG A 5 -24.07 -5.12 -11.86
CA ARG A 5 -24.32 -4.46 -10.58
C ARG A 5 -22.99 -3.87 -10.14
N ALA A 6 -22.80 -2.57 -10.37
CA ALA A 6 -21.67 -1.85 -9.81
C ALA A 6 -21.84 -1.88 -8.28
N CYS A 7 -20.86 -2.42 -7.55
CA CYS A 7 -20.78 -2.27 -6.09
C CYS A 7 -20.70 -0.77 -5.78
N ARG A 8 -21.83 -0.15 -5.47
CA ARG A 8 -21.86 1.22 -4.95
C ARG A 8 -21.40 1.18 -3.51
N CYS A 9 -20.33 1.93 -3.22
CA CYS A 9 -19.77 2.24 -1.90
C CYS A 9 -19.92 1.11 -0.87
N SER A 10 -18.93 0.21 -0.82
CA SER A 10 -18.99 -0.92 0.10
C SER A 10 -18.31 -0.65 1.44
N LEU A 11 -18.94 -1.09 2.52
CA LEU A 11 -18.33 -1.20 3.83
C LEU A 11 -17.76 -2.62 3.99
N ARG A 12 -16.48 -2.69 4.35
CA ARG A 12 -15.80 -3.96 4.63
C ARG A 12 -16.10 -4.40 6.06
N ASP A 13 -16.46 -5.66 6.23
CA ASP A 13 -16.47 -6.25 7.56
C ASP A 13 -15.02 -6.41 8.05
N PRO A 14 -14.59 -5.74 9.13
CA PRO A 14 -13.18 -5.77 9.56
C PRO A 14 -12.68 -7.17 9.92
N LYS A 15 -13.59 -8.10 10.23
CA LYS A 15 -13.24 -9.46 10.69
C LYS A 15 -13.49 -10.53 9.61
N ALA A 16 -14.07 -10.16 8.47
CA ALA A 16 -14.51 -11.14 7.48
C ALA A 16 -14.02 -10.81 6.06
N ALA A 17 -13.93 -11.83 5.21
CA ALA A 17 -13.54 -11.70 3.80
C ALA A 17 -14.71 -11.17 2.92
N TYR A 18 -15.58 -10.32 3.48
CA TYR A 18 -16.81 -9.89 2.82
C TYR A 18 -16.95 -8.36 2.78
N LEU A 19 -17.51 -7.88 1.68
CA LEU A 19 -17.98 -6.52 1.46
C LEU A 19 -19.51 -6.48 1.55
N ARG A 20 -20.06 -5.40 2.10
CA ARG A 20 -21.48 -5.07 2.00
C ARG A 20 -21.65 -3.81 1.16
N ASP A 21 -22.52 -3.85 0.15
CA ASP A 21 -22.91 -2.64 -0.57
C ASP A 21 -23.94 -1.81 0.21
N VAL A 22 -24.29 -0.63 -0.31
CA VAL A 22 -25.31 0.26 0.26
C VAL A 22 -26.72 -0.34 0.29
N ASP A 23 -26.99 -1.33 -0.55
CA ASP A 23 -28.28 -2.02 -0.65
C ASP A 23 -28.34 -3.24 0.31
N GLY A 24 -27.26 -3.55 1.02
CA GLY A 24 -27.15 -4.62 2.00
C GLY A 24 -26.75 -5.98 1.44
N HIS A 25 -26.43 -6.10 0.15
CA HIS A 25 -25.91 -7.33 -0.44
C HIS A 25 -24.50 -7.62 0.05
N ARG A 26 -24.19 -8.92 0.22
CA ARG A 26 -22.87 -9.40 0.64
C ARG A 26 -22.09 -9.99 -0.53
N TYR A 27 -20.82 -9.63 -0.61
CA TYR A 27 -19.89 -10.08 -1.64
C TYR A 27 -18.61 -10.60 -1.01
N ILE A 28 -17.97 -11.59 -1.63
CA ILE A 28 -16.61 -12.00 -1.23
C ILE A 28 -15.62 -10.93 -1.72
N ASP A 29 -14.77 -10.44 -0.82
CA ASP A 29 -13.74 -9.44 -1.11
C ASP A 29 -12.53 -10.09 -1.80
N CYS A 30 -12.64 -10.36 -3.09
CA CYS A 30 -11.52 -10.86 -3.89
C CYS A 30 -10.51 -9.76 -4.26
N ALA A 31 -10.88 -8.48 -4.09
CA ALA A 31 -10.03 -7.34 -4.43
C ALA A 31 -9.04 -7.01 -3.30
N LEU A 32 -9.40 -7.26 -2.04
CA LEU A 32 -8.55 -7.04 -0.86
C LEU A 32 -7.93 -5.63 -0.84
N GLY A 33 -8.71 -4.63 -1.26
CA GLY A 33 -8.26 -3.24 -1.34
C GLY A 33 -7.12 -2.99 -2.34
N TYR A 34 -6.98 -3.84 -3.36
CA TYR A 34 -5.82 -3.93 -4.27
C TYR A 34 -4.54 -4.41 -3.59
N GLY A 35 -4.65 -5.22 -2.53
CA GLY A 35 -3.52 -5.85 -1.83
C GLY A 35 -3.38 -5.56 -0.33
N PRO A 36 -3.50 -4.31 0.17
CA PRO A 36 -3.21 -3.97 1.56
C PRO A 36 -4.30 -4.41 2.54
N ALA A 37 -5.52 -4.66 2.08
CA ALA A 37 -6.63 -5.03 2.97
C ALA A 37 -6.58 -6.54 3.29
N ARG A 38 -5.63 -6.92 4.15
CA ARG A 38 -5.58 -8.28 4.68
C ARG A 38 -6.84 -8.58 5.51
N PRO A 39 -7.45 -9.77 5.41
CA PRO A 39 -8.48 -10.21 6.35
C PRO A 39 -7.88 -10.45 7.74
N GLY A 40 -8.59 -10.05 8.81
CA GLY A 40 -8.18 -10.29 10.20
C GLY A 40 -8.23 -9.03 11.07
N PRO A 41 -8.05 -9.18 12.41
CA PRO A 41 -8.14 -8.05 13.33
C PRO A 41 -7.16 -6.96 12.95
N ALA A 42 -7.67 -5.72 12.85
CA ALA A 42 -6.85 -4.54 12.64
C ALA A 42 -5.80 -4.47 13.75
N ARG A 43 -4.52 -4.55 13.38
CA ARG A 43 -3.43 -4.37 14.33
C ARG A 43 -3.27 -2.87 14.57
N PRO A 44 -3.23 -2.41 15.83
CA PRO A 44 -2.97 -1.01 16.11
C PRO A 44 -1.56 -0.65 15.61
N GLY A 45 -1.48 0.35 14.75
CA GLY A 45 -0.23 0.77 14.11
C GLY A 45 -0.51 1.88 13.11
N GLY A 46 -0.53 3.13 13.58
CA GLY A 46 -0.63 4.30 12.72
C GLY A 46 0.75 4.72 12.22
N HIS A 47 0.83 5.16 10.97
CA HIS A 47 2.01 5.88 10.49
C HIS A 47 2.08 7.22 11.22
N SER A 48 2.99 7.33 12.19
CA SER A 48 3.28 8.59 12.87
C SER A 48 4.26 9.41 12.02
N THR A 49 4.08 10.73 11.98
CA THR A 49 5.08 11.65 11.41
C THR A 49 6.37 11.69 12.24
N LEU A 50 6.32 11.23 13.49
CA LEU A 50 7.49 11.11 14.36
C LEU A 50 8.08 9.70 14.27
N LEU A 51 9.38 9.63 14.01
CA LEU A 51 10.17 8.40 14.14
C LEU A 51 10.03 7.90 15.58
N ASN A 52 9.59 6.65 15.73
CA ASN A 52 9.43 5.99 17.01
C ASN A 52 10.16 4.64 16.96
N ARG A 53 10.28 3.96 18.11
CA ARG A 53 10.97 2.67 18.19
C ARG A 53 10.45 1.63 17.19
N TRP A 54 9.15 1.67 16.86
CA TRP A 54 8.54 0.74 15.92
C TRP A 54 9.01 0.97 14.48
N HIS A 55 9.26 2.23 14.09
CA HIS A 55 9.85 2.54 12.79
C HIS A 55 11.28 2.01 12.68
N ALA A 56 12.07 2.09 13.75
CA ALA A 56 13.44 1.55 13.75
C ALA A 56 13.44 0.01 13.67
N GLU A 57 12.61 -0.66 14.48
CA GLU A 57 12.46 -2.12 14.41
C GLU A 57 11.95 -2.59 13.05
N LEU A 58 10.98 -1.87 12.47
CA LEU A 58 10.45 -2.17 11.15
C LEU A 58 11.50 -1.95 10.05
N ALA A 59 12.29 -0.88 10.14
CA ALA A 59 13.36 -0.61 9.18
C ALA A 59 14.40 -1.73 9.17
N GLN A 60 14.80 -2.22 10.36
CA GLN A 60 15.73 -3.33 10.47
C GLN A 60 15.17 -4.59 9.80
N ARG A 61 13.90 -4.92 10.06
CA ARG A 61 13.25 -6.07 9.41
C ARG A 61 13.19 -5.95 7.89
N PHE A 62 13.04 -4.74 7.34
CA PHE A 62 13.06 -4.53 5.91
C PHE A 62 14.45 -4.74 5.31
N VAL A 63 15.49 -4.22 5.96
CA VAL A 63 16.90 -4.41 5.55
C VAL A 63 17.25 -5.90 5.59
N ASP A 64 16.86 -6.62 6.65
CA ASP A 64 17.11 -8.06 6.78
C ASP A 64 16.38 -8.89 5.71
N MET A 65 15.21 -8.41 5.24
CA MET A 65 14.36 -9.12 4.26
C MET A 65 14.71 -8.82 2.80
N ILE A 66 15.26 -7.63 2.52
CA ILE A 66 15.55 -7.15 1.15
C ILE A 66 17.07 -7.06 0.97
N PRO A 67 17.72 -8.05 0.33
CA PRO A 67 19.19 -8.17 0.33
C PRO A 67 19.95 -6.97 -0.26
N ALA A 68 19.32 -6.17 -1.11
CA ALA A 68 19.93 -5.01 -1.74
C ALA A 68 19.65 -3.69 -1.00
N ALA A 69 18.85 -3.70 0.06
CA ALA A 69 18.47 -2.50 0.80
C ALA A 69 19.37 -2.30 2.02
N GLU A 70 20.15 -1.22 2.02
CA GLU A 70 20.99 -0.84 3.19
C GLU A 70 20.26 0.13 4.13
N MET A 71 19.29 0.89 3.61
CA MET A 71 18.53 1.90 4.35
C MET A 71 17.08 1.97 3.85
N VAL A 72 16.16 2.39 4.72
CA VAL A 72 14.72 2.46 4.44
C VAL A 72 14.16 3.83 4.84
N ALA A 73 13.27 4.37 3.99
CA ALA A 73 12.47 5.55 4.27
C ALA A 73 10.98 5.19 4.20
N PHE A 74 10.19 5.64 5.19
CA PHE A 74 8.75 5.43 5.23
C PHE A 74 8.01 6.63 4.66
N LEU A 75 7.10 6.36 3.72
CA LEU A 75 6.28 7.36 3.03
C LEU A 75 4.81 6.95 3.08
N ARG A 76 3.93 7.90 2.78
CA ARG A 76 2.49 7.75 3.02
C ARG A 76 1.80 6.87 1.98
N THR A 77 2.25 6.91 0.73
CA THR A 77 1.67 6.17 -0.39
C THR A 77 2.74 5.55 -1.28
N GLY A 78 2.34 4.60 -2.13
CA GLY A 78 3.24 4.04 -3.15
C GLY A 78 3.71 5.09 -4.16
N SER A 79 2.84 6.01 -4.56
CA SER A 79 3.15 7.09 -5.52
C SER A 79 4.20 8.06 -4.95
N ASP A 80 4.16 8.33 -3.64
CA ASP A 80 5.22 9.10 -2.94
C ASP A 80 6.55 8.35 -2.96
N ALA A 81 6.53 7.05 -2.71
CA ALA A 81 7.73 6.20 -2.69
C ALA A 81 8.42 6.16 -4.05
N VAL A 82 7.68 5.95 -5.14
CA VAL A 82 8.23 5.99 -6.50
C VAL A 82 8.76 7.39 -6.83
N SER A 83 8.02 8.44 -6.47
CA SER A 83 8.46 9.82 -6.71
C SER A 83 9.78 10.14 -5.99
N ALA A 84 9.94 9.68 -4.75
CA ALA A 84 11.18 9.82 -4.00
C ALA A 84 12.33 9.01 -4.64
N ALA A 85 12.08 7.77 -5.05
CA ALA A 85 13.07 6.92 -5.70
C ALA A 85 13.60 7.54 -7.01
N VAL A 86 12.70 8.06 -7.85
CA VAL A 86 13.07 8.76 -9.09
C VAL A 86 13.91 10.00 -8.81
N ARG A 87 13.55 10.79 -7.80
CA ARG A 87 14.31 11.99 -7.41
C ARG A 87 15.71 11.62 -6.92
N LEU A 88 15.82 10.58 -6.10
CA LEU A 88 17.11 10.08 -5.61
C LEU A 88 17.99 9.58 -6.77
N ALA A 89 17.44 8.76 -7.66
CA ALA A 89 18.16 8.24 -8.82
C ALA A 89 18.69 9.38 -9.71
N ARG A 90 17.90 10.42 -9.95
CA ARG A 90 18.34 11.61 -10.70
C ARG A 90 19.41 12.40 -9.97
N ALA A 91 19.28 12.56 -8.65
CA ALA A 91 20.25 13.30 -7.83
C ALA A 91 21.64 12.65 -7.87
N ILE A 92 21.70 11.32 -7.87
CA ILE A 92 22.95 10.55 -7.91
C ILE A 92 23.48 10.45 -9.34
N THR A 93 22.67 10.00 -10.29
CA THR A 93 23.14 9.67 -11.65
C THR A 93 23.26 10.89 -12.58
N LYS A 94 22.63 12.01 -12.23
CA LYS A 94 22.46 13.22 -13.06
C LYS A 94 21.76 12.98 -14.40
N ARG A 95 21.14 11.81 -14.59
CA ARG A 95 20.39 11.49 -15.82
C ARG A 95 18.98 12.08 -15.76
N ARG A 96 18.52 12.62 -16.90
CA ARG A 96 17.18 13.22 -17.00
C ARG A 96 16.08 12.19 -17.24
N VAL A 97 16.37 11.21 -18.09
CA VAL A 97 15.40 10.20 -18.56
C VAL A 97 15.29 9.07 -17.56
N VAL A 98 14.04 8.68 -17.26
CA VAL A 98 13.70 7.49 -16.48
C VAL A 98 12.81 6.63 -17.37
N LEU A 99 13.21 5.39 -17.58
CA LEU A 99 12.40 4.39 -18.29
C LEU A 99 11.42 3.78 -17.29
N HIS A 100 10.15 3.67 -17.69
CA HIS A 100 9.12 3.04 -16.87
C HIS A 100 8.16 2.22 -17.75
N TRP A 101 7.56 1.20 -17.13
CA TRP A 101 6.48 0.42 -17.71
C TRP A 101 5.60 -0.13 -16.59
N GLY A 102 4.28 -0.19 -16.81
CA GLY A 102 3.30 -0.58 -15.79
C GLY A 102 2.86 0.57 -14.87
N LEU A 103 2.23 0.21 -13.73
CA LEU A 103 1.67 1.14 -12.75
C LEU A 103 2.68 1.45 -11.65
N HIS A 104 2.95 2.74 -11.42
CA HIS A 104 3.92 3.23 -10.42
C HIS A 104 3.39 4.39 -9.59
N GLY A 105 2.06 4.53 -9.51
CA GLY A 105 1.40 5.57 -8.74
C GLY A 105 -0.04 5.80 -9.18
#